data_AF-A0AAW7VW30-F1
#
_entry.id   AF-A0AAW7VW30-F1
#
_cell.length_a   1.000
_cell.length_b   1.000
_cell.length_c   1.000
_cell.angle_alpha   90.00
_cell.angle_beta   90.00
_cell.angle_gamma   90.00
#
_symmetry.space_group_name_H-M   'P 1'
#
loop_
_entity.id
_entity.type
_entity.pdbx_description
1 polymer ?
#
loop_
_entity_poly.entity_id
_entity_poly.type
_entity_poly.pdbx_seq_one_letter_code
_entity_poly.pdbx_strand_id
1 'polypeptide(L)'
;MGDHNNRRRLERAAELRAGRGSVGDARERAELDADNALREKRRKVNEAARADYLVREAMSQGKFDNLKYAGKPIPGLGKGYDPDWWVKGLIQREQISGLGPPAILLRTEDAELEAKLDQFLMEKQVRETLEDFNKRVIEARRQLQGGPPVITKLRDVELEVERWRERRAASAPQQPEPEPPSKRSWWQRLWNGGD
;
A
#
# COMPACT_ATOMS: atom_id res chain seq x y z
N MET A 1 -12.55 -75.19 -0.89
CA MET A 1 -13.66 -74.66 -1.74
C MET A 1 -13.71 -73.11 -1.73
N GLY A 2 -12.57 -72.41 -1.93
CA GLY A 2 -12.47 -70.94 -1.70
C GLY A 2 -11.86 -70.10 -2.82
N ASP A 3 -11.11 -70.68 -3.76
CA ASP A 3 -10.33 -69.90 -4.74
C ASP A 3 -11.14 -69.33 -5.91
N HIS A 4 -12.19 -70.01 -6.36
CA HIS A 4 -12.95 -69.58 -7.54
C HIS A 4 -13.80 -68.31 -7.27
N ASN A 5 -14.21 -68.11 -6.02
CA ASN A 5 -15.02 -66.95 -5.63
C ASN A 5 -14.15 -65.69 -5.48
N ASN A 6 -12.90 -65.85 -5.01
CA ASN A 6 -11.94 -64.75 -4.94
C ASN A 6 -11.47 -64.32 -6.34
N ARG A 7 -11.26 -65.26 -7.26
CA ARG A 7 -10.88 -64.94 -8.65
C ARG A 7 -11.96 -64.13 -9.38
N ARG A 8 -13.23 -64.52 -9.25
CA ARG A 8 -14.36 -63.77 -9.84
C ARG A 8 -14.55 -62.37 -9.23
N ARG A 9 -14.26 -62.21 -7.94
CA ARG A 9 -14.28 -60.89 -7.27
C ARG A 9 -13.16 -59.98 -7.76
N LEU A 10 -11.96 -60.54 -7.97
CA LEU A 10 -10.82 -59.81 -8.52
C LEU A 10 -11.04 -59.42 -9.99
N GLU A 11 -11.61 -60.30 -10.81
CA GLU A 11 -11.97 -60.01 -12.20
C GLU A 11 -13.01 -58.88 -12.31
N ARG A 12 -14.09 -58.92 -11.51
CA ARG A 12 -15.07 -57.81 -11.45
C ARG A 12 -14.46 -56.50 -10.94
N ALA A 13 -13.55 -56.56 -9.97
CA ALA A 13 -12.87 -55.36 -9.47
C ALA A 13 -11.92 -54.75 -10.52
N ALA A 14 -11.30 -55.58 -11.37
CA ALA A 14 -10.49 -55.13 -12.49
C ALA A 14 -11.33 -54.50 -13.61
N GLU A 15 -12.50 -55.07 -13.95
CA GLU A 15 -13.45 -54.47 -14.90
C GLU A 15 -13.98 -53.11 -14.44
N LEU A 16 -14.35 -52.98 -13.17
CA LEU A 16 -14.82 -51.71 -12.60
C LEU A 16 -13.73 -50.63 -12.56
N ARG A 17 -12.46 -51.01 -12.43
CA ARG A 17 -11.31 -50.09 -12.52
C ARG A 17 -11.04 -49.67 -13.97
N ALA A 18 -11.15 -50.59 -14.93
CA ALA A 18 -10.98 -50.31 -16.36
C ALA A 18 -12.10 -49.41 -16.91
N GLY A 19 -13.35 -49.60 -16.46
CA GLY A 19 -14.49 -48.76 -16.85
C GLY A 19 -14.45 -47.34 -16.28
N ARG A 20 -13.85 -47.14 -15.10
CA ARG A 20 -13.76 -45.81 -14.44
C ARG A 20 -12.64 -44.93 -15.00
N GLY A 21 -11.58 -45.52 -15.56
CA GLY A 21 -10.51 -44.80 -16.26
C GLY A 21 -10.95 -44.23 -17.61
N SER A 22 -11.66 -45.04 -18.41
CA SER A 22 -12.02 -44.68 -19.80
C SER A 22 -12.93 -43.44 -19.94
N VAL A 23 -13.89 -43.26 -19.03
CA VAL A 23 -14.80 -42.09 -19.06
C VAL A 23 -14.14 -40.82 -18.50
N GLY A 24 -13.19 -40.96 -17.57
CA GLY A 24 -12.33 -39.88 -17.10
C GLY A 24 -11.38 -39.42 -18.21
N ASP A 25 -10.72 -40.37 -18.87
CA ASP A 25 -9.78 -40.13 -19.96
C ASP A 25 -10.45 -39.43 -21.16
N ALA A 26 -11.68 -39.81 -21.52
CA ALA A 26 -12.38 -39.20 -22.66
C ALA A 26 -12.82 -37.75 -22.38
N ARG A 27 -13.28 -37.47 -21.14
CA ARG A 27 -13.68 -36.11 -20.73
C ARG A 27 -12.46 -35.20 -20.59
N GLU A 28 -11.39 -35.71 -19.98
CA GLU A 28 -10.14 -35.00 -19.80
C GLU A 28 -9.47 -34.69 -21.15
N ARG A 29 -9.48 -35.64 -22.10
CA ARG A 29 -9.01 -35.39 -23.48
C ARG A 29 -9.84 -34.33 -24.19
N ALA A 30 -11.18 -34.37 -24.09
CA ALA A 30 -12.05 -33.38 -24.70
C ALA A 30 -11.84 -31.98 -24.10
N GLU A 31 -11.57 -31.89 -22.79
CA GLU A 31 -11.24 -30.64 -22.10
C GLU A 31 -9.88 -30.08 -22.56
N LEU A 32 -8.86 -30.94 -22.71
CA LEU A 32 -7.56 -30.58 -23.26
C LEU A 32 -7.65 -30.13 -24.73
N ASP A 33 -8.45 -30.80 -25.54
CA ASP A 33 -8.69 -30.43 -26.95
C ASP A 33 -9.43 -29.09 -27.05
N ALA A 34 -10.39 -28.83 -26.15
CA ALA A 34 -11.07 -27.55 -26.06
C ALA A 34 -10.12 -26.41 -25.62
N ASP A 35 -9.26 -26.64 -24.63
CA ASP A 35 -8.25 -25.67 -24.20
C ASP A 35 -7.22 -25.40 -25.30
N ASN A 36 -6.74 -26.43 -26.00
CA ASN A 36 -5.87 -26.28 -27.16
C ASN A 36 -6.52 -25.50 -28.30
N ALA A 37 -7.80 -25.77 -28.60
CA ALA A 37 -8.55 -25.02 -29.60
C ALA A 37 -8.74 -23.54 -29.18
N LEU A 38 -8.93 -23.27 -27.89
CA LEU A 38 -9.01 -21.91 -27.35
C LEU A 38 -7.66 -21.18 -27.44
N ARG A 39 -6.54 -21.85 -27.12
CA ARG A 39 -5.18 -21.32 -27.27
C ARG A 39 -4.88 -21.00 -28.73
N GLU A 40 -5.23 -21.87 -29.67
CA GLU A 40 -5.05 -21.62 -31.09
C GLU A 40 -5.91 -20.46 -31.60
N LYS A 41 -7.15 -20.31 -31.12
CA LYS A 41 -7.96 -19.10 -31.40
C LYS A 41 -7.31 -17.83 -30.86
N ARG A 42 -6.73 -17.87 -29.64
CA ARG A 42 -5.99 -16.73 -29.06
C ARG A 42 -4.72 -16.42 -29.83
N ARG A 43 -3.96 -17.41 -30.30
CA ARG A 43 -2.77 -17.21 -31.16
C ARG A 43 -3.13 -16.64 -32.53
N LYS A 44 -4.28 -17.03 -33.08
CA LYS A 44 -4.83 -16.47 -34.34
C LYS A 44 -5.26 -15.00 -34.19
N VAL A 45 -5.58 -14.55 -32.98
CA VAL A 45 -5.63 -13.11 -32.67
C VAL A 45 -4.20 -12.65 -32.52
N ASN A 46 -3.60 -12.23 -33.64
CA ASN A 46 -2.25 -11.67 -33.64
C ASN A 46 -2.21 -10.44 -32.73
N GLU A 47 -1.60 -10.60 -31.55
CA GLU A 47 -1.50 -9.55 -30.52
C GLU A 47 -0.81 -8.30 -31.05
N ALA A 48 0.22 -8.46 -31.89
CA ALA A 48 0.87 -7.34 -32.56
C ALA A 48 -0.09 -6.61 -33.50
N ALA A 49 -0.89 -7.34 -34.29
CA ALA A 49 -1.89 -6.71 -35.17
C ALA A 49 -2.98 -5.95 -34.38
N ARG A 50 -3.36 -6.46 -33.20
CA ARG A 50 -4.26 -5.76 -32.28
C ARG A 50 -3.59 -4.50 -31.71
N ALA A 51 -2.34 -4.59 -31.28
CA ALA A 51 -1.58 -3.45 -30.79
C ALA A 51 -1.45 -2.37 -31.88
N ASP A 52 -1.09 -2.76 -33.11
CA ASP A 52 -0.98 -1.86 -34.26
C ASP A 52 -2.31 -1.17 -34.60
N TYR A 53 -3.43 -1.88 -34.48
CA TYR A 53 -4.77 -1.28 -34.63
C TYR A 53 -5.03 -0.24 -33.54
N LEU A 54 -4.77 -0.57 -32.27
CA LEU A 54 -4.97 0.34 -31.14
C LEU A 54 -4.09 1.59 -31.23
N VAL A 55 -2.84 1.45 -31.67
CA VAL A 55 -1.91 2.57 -31.87
C VAL A 55 -2.41 3.48 -32.99
N ARG A 56 -2.83 2.92 -34.14
CA ARG A 56 -3.41 3.71 -35.25
C ARG A 56 -4.67 4.46 -34.84
N GLU A 57 -5.57 3.80 -34.12
CA GLU A 57 -6.79 4.42 -33.60
C GLU A 57 -6.47 5.52 -32.57
N ALA A 58 -5.48 5.32 -31.70
CA ALA A 58 -5.07 6.37 -30.77
C ALA A 58 -4.42 7.57 -31.47
N MET A 59 -3.66 7.34 -32.55
CA MET A 59 -3.11 8.40 -33.40
C MET A 59 -4.22 9.18 -34.14
N SER A 60 -5.22 8.50 -34.72
CA SER A 60 -6.33 9.18 -35.41
C SER A 60 -7.17 10.05 -34.47
N GLN A 61 -7.26 9.65 -33.20
CA GLN A 61 -7.92 10.39 -32.13
C GLN A 61 -7.08 11.53 -31.55
N GLY A 62 -5.84 11.74 -32.03
CA GLY A 62 -4.95 12.78 -31.49
C GLY A 62 -4.49 12.54 -30.05
N LYS A 63 -4.56 11.30 -29.53
CA LYS A 63 -4.15 10.99 -28.14
C LYS A 63 -2.64 11.19 -27.89
N PHE A 64 -1.86 11.29 -28.96
CA PHE A 64 -0.43 11.59 -28.92
C PHE A 64 -0.11 13.07 -29.21
N ASP A 65 -1.12 13.92 -29.41
CA ASP A 65 -0.92 15.35 -29.55
C ASP A 65 -0.72 16.00 -28.17
N ASN A 66 0.07 17.08 -28.10
CA ASN A 66 0.33 17.84 -26.86
C ASN A 66 0.89 17.01 -25.68
N LEU A 67 1.72 16.00 -25.95
CA LEU A 67 2.42 15.28 -24.89
C LEU A 67 3.22 16.25 -24.00
N LYS A 68 3.32 15.93 -22.71
CA LYS A 68 4.01 16.76 -21.70
C LYS A 68 5.42 17.24 -22.13
N TYR A 69 6.12 16.40 -22.89
CA TYR A 69 7.47 16.66 -23.40
C TYR A 69 7.53 16.83 -24.93
N ALA A 70 6.40 17.03 -25.61
CA ALA A 70 6.39 17.32 -27.05
C ALA A 70 7.25 18.58 -27.34
N GLY A 71 8.27 18.42 -28.18
CA GLY A 71 9.22 19.49 -28.52
C GLY A 71 10.18 19.91 -27.40
N LYS A 72 10.12 19.29 -26.21
CA LYS A 72 11.03 19.58 -25.09
C LYS A 72 12.15 18.53 -25.04
N PRO A 73 13.35 18.89 -24.54
CA PRO A 73 14.40 17.91 -24.31
C PRO A 73 13.91 16.82 -23.34
N ILE A 74 14.18 15.55 -23.67
CA ILE A 74 13.81 14.42 -22.82
C ILE A 74 14.68 14.48 -21.55
N PRO A 75 14.08 14.55 -20.34
CA PRO A 75 14.85 14.58 -19.11
C PRO A 75 15.74 13.35 -18.98
N GLY A 76 17.04 13.55 -18.76
CA GLY A 76 18.00 12.45 -18.58
C GLY A 76 18.52 11.81 -19.87
N LEU A 77 18.15 12.32 -21.05
CA LEU A 77 18.72 11.88 -22.32
C LEU A 77 20.24 12.16 -22.35
N GLY A 78 21.04 11.15 -22.71
CA GLY A 78 22.51 11.24 -22.72
C GLY A 78 23.19 10.85 -21.39
N LYS A 79 22.43 10.55 -20.34
CA LYS A 79 22.95 9.82 -19.18
C LYS A 79 23.08 8.33 -19.54
N GLY A 80 23.96 7.58 -18.87
CA GLY A 80 24.09 6.14 -19.08
C GLY A 80 22.74 5.42 -18.96
N TYR A 81 22.56 4.33 -19.71
CA TYR A 81 21.34 3.53 -19.69
C TYR A 81 21.08 3.00 -18.27
N ASP A 82 19.93 3.39 -17.71
CA ASP A 82 19.49 2.96 -16.39
C ASP A 82 18.33 1.97 -16.57
N PRO A 83 18.53 0.66 -16.31
CA PRO A 83 17.46 -0.34 -16.47
C PRO A 83 16.19 -0.02 -15.66
N ASP A 84 16.33 0.71 -14.54
CA ASP A 84 15.26 1.02 -13.60
C ASP A 84 14.66 2.42 -13.83
N TRP A 85 14.92 3.06 -14.98
CA TRP A 85 14.46 4.42 -15.28
C TRP A 85 12.95 4.58 -15.13
N TRP A 86 12.18 3.58 -15.55
CA TRP A 86 10.72 3.58 -15.49
C TRP A 86 10.21 3.40 -14.06
N VAL A 87 10.90 2.58 -13.24
CA VAL A 87 10.57 2.39 -11.81
C VAL A 87 10.81 3.69 -11.05
N LYS A 88 11.97 4.32 -11.23
CA LYS A 88 12.31 5.61 -10.62
C LYS A 88 11.33 6.69 -11.06
N GLY A 89 10.98 6.71 -12.36
CA GLY A 89 9.96 7.61 -12.90
C GLY A 89 8.58 7.39 -12.26
N LEU A 90 8.17 6.14 -12.04
CA LEU A 90 6.91 5.81 -11.38
C LEU A 90 6.89 6.22 -9.91
N ILE A 91 7.94 5.89 -9.16
CA ILE A 91 8.10 6.30 -7.74
C ILE A 91 7.99 7.82 -7.62
N GLN A 92 8.65 8.57 -8.50
CA GLN A 92 8.59 10.02 -8.51
C GLN A 92 7.21 10.56 -8.93
N ARG A 93 6.57 9.94 -9.93
CA ARG A 93 5.24 10.33 -10.41
C ARG A 93 4.17 10.19 -9.33
N GLU A 94 4.15 9.03 -8.67
CA GLU A 94 3.14 8.67 -7.68
C GLU A 94 3.52 9.10 -6.25
N GLN A 95 4.67 9.74 -6.08
CA GLN A 95 5.21 10.12 -4.76
C GLN A 95 5.24 8.94 -3.79
N ILE A 96 5.66 7.77 -4.29
CA ILE A 96 5.67 6.54 -3.49
C ILE A 96 6.75 6.67 -2.42
N SER A 97 6.33 6.68 -1.15
CA SER A 97 7.20 6.69 0.03
C SER A 97 7.15 5.35 0.74
N GLY A 98 7.97 5.18 1.79
CA GLY A 98 7.99 3.93 2.57
C GLY A 98 8.72 2.76 1.89
N LEU A 99 9.27 2.97 0.69
CA LEU A 99 10.06 1.98 -0.02
C LEU A 99 11.54 2.17 0.28
N GLY A 100 12.09 1.37 1.20
CA GLY A 100 13.50 1.40 1.49
C GLY A 100 13.93 0.42 2.58
N PRO A 101 15.25 0.23 2.75
CA PRO A 101 15.76 -0.52 3.88
C PRO A 101 15.30 0.10 5.21
N PRO A 102 15.05 -0.71 6.26
CA PRO A 102 14.60 -0.22 7.57
C PRO A 102 15.46 0.93 8.11
N ALA A 103 16.77 0.88 7.90
CA ALA A 103 17.72 1.92 8.33
C ALA A 103 17.40 3.31 7.75
N ILE A 104 16.92 3.41 6.51
CA ILE A 104 16.59 4.69 5.86
C ILE A 104 15.18 5.14 6.27
N LEU A 105 14.24 4.19 6.34
CA LEU A 105 12.87 4.48 6.75
C LEU A 105 12.82 5.03 8.18
N LEU A 106 13.52 4.38 9.12
CA LEU A 106 13.58 4.81 10.52
C LEU A 106 14.17 6.22 10.69
N ARG A 107 15.09 6.65 9.81
CA ARG A 107 15.63 8.02 9.85
C ARG A 107 14.61 9.05 9.39
N THR A 108 13.81 8.70 8.38
CA THR A 108 12.74 9.57 7.88
C THR A 108 11.65 9.68 8.94
N GLU A 109 11.24 8.55 9.49
CA GLU A 109 10.27 8.51 10.59
C GLU A 109 10.76 9.28 11.83
N ASP A 110 12.03 9.16 12.22
CA ASP A 110 12.60 9.92 13.35
C ASP A 110 12.53 11.44 13.13
N ALA A 111 12.69 11.90 11.90
CA ALA A 111 12.60 13.32 11.54
C ALA A 111 11.16 13.84 11.59
N GLU A 112 10.18 12.98 11.26
CA GLU A 112 8.76 13.31 11.23
C GLU A 112 8.05 13.02 12.57
N LEU A 113 8.69 12.27 13.46
CA LEU A 113 8.10 11.73 14.68
C LEU A 113 7.50 12.83 15.55
N GLU A 114 8.24 13.93 15.73
CA GLU A 114 7.80 15.04 16.56
C GLU A 114 6.48 15.65 16.08
N ALA A 115 6.37 15.93 14.77
CA ALA A 115 5.16 16.46 14.15
C ALA A 115 4.01 15.45 14.16
N LYS A 116 4.31 14.15 14.09
CA LYS A 116 3.32 13.08 14.24
C LYS A 116 2.76 13.01 15.66
N LEU A 117 3.61 13.16 16.68
CA LEU A 117 3.18 13.15 18.08
C LEU A 117 2.24 14.32 18.41
N ASP A 118 2.44 15.48 17.78
CA ASP A 118 1.59 16.66 17.96
C ASP A 118 0.14 16.48 17.47
N GLN A 119 -0.10 15.49 16.62
CA GLN A 119 -1.44 15.15 16.13
C GLN A 119 -2.25 14.35 17.15
N PHE A 120 -1.60 13.73 18.14
CA PHE A 120 -2.28 12.94 19.16
C PHE A 120 -2.81 13.80 20.29
N LEU A 121 -4.01 13.45 20.77
CA LEU A 121 -4.66 14.11 21.90
C LEU A 121 -4.41 13.38 23.22
N MET A 122 -4.14 12.08 23.16
CA MET A 122 -4.01 11.23 24.34
C MET A 122 -2.55 10.82 24.52
N GLU A 123 -2.05 10.97 25.74
CA GLU A 123 -0.69 10.56 26.11
C GLU A 123 -0.43 9.06 25.86
N LYS A 124 -1.43 8.22 26.08
CA LYS A 124 -1.32 6.79 25.80
C LYS A 124 -0.91 6.52 24.35
N GLN A 125 -1.46 7.26 23.39
CA GLN A 125 -1.12 7.12 21.97
C GLN A 125 0.32 7.57 21.67
N VAL A 126 0.76 8.64 22.33
CA VAL A 126 2.15 9.14 22.25
C VAL A 126 3.11 8.07 22.76
N ARG A 127 2.84 7.53 23.94
CA ARG A 127 3.65 6.48 24.58
C ARG A 127 3.71 5.22 23.72
N GLU A 128 2.57 4.71 23.25
CA GLU A 128 2.51 3.54 22.37
C GLU A 128 3.29 3.75 21.07
N THR A 129 3.18 4.93 20.45
CA THR A 129 3.91 5.26 19.22
C THR A 129 5.43 5.30 19.44
N LEU A 130 5.88 5.89 20.54
CA LEU A 130 7.29 5.96 20.91
C LEU A 130 7.87 4.57 21.22
N GLU A 131 7.13 3.75 21.95
CA GLU A 131 7.51 2.37 22.24
C GLU A 131 7.60 1.51 20.99
N ASP A 132 6.63 1.63 20.08
CA ASP A 132 6.67 0.92 18.79
C ASP A 132 7.86 1.37 17.94
N PHE A 133 8.11 2.67 17.83
CA PHE A 133 9.27 3.22 17.13
C PHE A 133 10.58 2.65 17.70
N ASN A 134 10.74 2.66 19.02
CA ASN A 134 11.92 2.11 19.69
C ASN A 134 12.07 0.60 19.45
N LYS A 135 10.98 -0.17 19.49
CA LYS A 135 10.99 -1.61 19.17
C LYS A 135 11.49 -1.85 17.75
N ARG A 136 10.99 -1.10 16.76
CA ARG A 136 11.43 -1.21 15.36
C ARG A 136 12.89 -0.81 15.17
N VAL A 137 13.39 0.20 15.87
CA VAL A 137 14.82 0.55 15.87
C VAL A 137 15.68 -0.58 16.44
N ILE A 138 15.26 -1.18 17.55
CA ILE A 138 15.97 -2.31 18.18
C ILE A 138 15.97 -3.53 17.25
N GLU A 139 14.83 -3.86 16.65
CA GLU A 139 14.70 -4.98 15.72
C GLU A 139 15.58 -4.78 14.49
N ALA A 140 15.55 -3.59 13.89
CA ALA A 140 16.38 -3.26 12.73
C ALA A 140 17.88 -3.35 13.05
N ARG A 141 18.30 -2.99 14.26
CA ARG A 141 19.69 -3.17 14.72
C ARG A 141 20.06 -4.63 14.97
N ARG A 142 19.08 -5.45 15.39
CA ARG A 142 19.27 -6.89 15.64
C ARG A 142 19.27 -7.70 14.36
N GLN A 143 18.69 -7.18 13.27
CA GLN A 143 18.74 -7.83 11.97
C GLN A 143 20.19 -7.93 11.50
N LEU A 144 20.70 -9.16 11.43
CA LEU A 144 22.02 -9.51 10.85
C LEU A 144 21.95 -9.64 9.32
N GLN A 145 20.94 -9.05 8.68
CA GLN A 145 20.66 -9.22 7.25
C GLN A 145 21.58 -8.40 6.33
N GLY A 146 22.58 -7.72 6.90
CA GLY A 146 23.42 -6.77 6.17
C GLY A 146 22.64 -5.52 5.74
N GLY A 147 23.35 -4.57 5.13
CA GLY A 147 22.77 -3.31 4.67
C GLY A 147 23.32 -2.07 5.39
N PRO A 148 22.79 -0.87 5.08
CA PRO A 148 23.24 0.38 5.68
C PRO A 148 23.09 0.34 7.22
N PRO A 149 24.06 0.86 7.98
CA PRO A 149 24.01 0.81 9.44
C PRO A 149 22.83 1.61 9.99
N VAL A 150 22.12 1.02 10.95
CA VAL A 150 21.01 1.68 11.67
C VAL A 150 21.57 2.61 12.73
N ILE A 151 21.75 3.89 12.38
CA ILE A 151 22.27 4.93 13.27
C ILE A 151 21.19 5.73 14.02
N THR A 152 19.90 5.49 13.72
CA THR A 152 18.77 6.16 14.37
C THR A 152 18.78 5.90 15.87
N LYS A 153 18.65 6.95 16.69
CA LYS A 153 18.69 6.86 18.15
C LYS A 153 17.35 6.36 18.70
N LEU A 154 17.39 5.75 19.90
CA LEU A 154 16.17 5.49 20.66
C LEU A 154 15.68 6.79 21.29
N ARG A 155 14.36 6.91 21.42
CA ARG A 155 13.69 8.03 22.06
C ARG A 155 13.36 7.70 23.50
N ASP A 156 13.69 8.60 24.42
CA ASP A 156 13.27 8.47 25.82
C ASP A 156 11.77 8.80 25.89
N VAL A 157 10.99 7.81 26.32
CA VAL A 157 9.52 7.88 26.27
C VAL A 157 8.98 8.93 27.23
N GLU A 158 9.52 9.01 28.45
CA GLU A 158 9.00 9.95 29.46
C GLU A 158 9.36 11.39 29.07
N LEU A 159 10.58 11.61 28.61
CA LEU A 159 11.05 12.93 28.20
C LEU A 159 10.33 13.46 26.96
N GLU A 160 10.02 12.61 25.98
CA GLU A 160 9.23 13.03 24.81
C GLU A 160 7.75 13.28 25.18
N VAL A 161 7.19 12.54 26.14
CA VAL A 161 5.84 12.80 26.66
C VAL A 161 5.78 14.14 27.39
N GLU A 162 6.77 14.48 28.20
CA GLU A 162 6.87 15.78 28.86
C GLU A 162 6.91 16.92 27.84
N ARG A 163 7.79 16.82 26.84
CA ARG A 163 7.86 17.79 25.72
C ARG A 163 6.56 17.92 24.96
N TRP A 164 5.87 16.81 24.70
CA TRP A 164 4.56 16.84 24.06
C TRP A 164 3.52 17.58 24.92
N ARG A 165 3.48 17.31 26.24
CA ARG A 165 2.58 18.03 27.16
C ARG A 165 2.87 19.52 27.19
N GLU A 166 4.14 19.92 27.23
CA GLU A 166 4.56 21.33 27.20
C GLU A 166 4.10 22.04 25.92
N ARG A 167 4.34 21.42 24.75
CA ARG A 167 3.91 21.98 23.46
C ARG A 167 2.39 22.09 23.35
N ARG A 168 1.66 21.12 23.90
CA ARG A 168 0.19 21.16 23.98
C ARG A 168 -0.32 22.27 24.91
N ALA A 169 0.32 22.46 26.07
CA ALA A 169 -0.03 23.52 27.00
C ALA A 169 0.23 24.91 26.40
N ALA A 170 1.34 25.08 25.67
CA ALA A 170 1.64 26.33 24.96
C ALA A 170 0.68 26.63 23.79
N SER A 171 0.11 25.58 23.18
CA SER A 171 -0.86 25.69 22.08
C SER A 171 -2.31 25.87 22.56
N ALA A 172 -2.60 25.56 23.84
CA ALA A 172 -3.94 25.75 24.38
C ALA A 172 -4.29 27.24 24.36
N PRO A 173 -5.48 27.62 23.84
CA PRO A 173 -5.90 29.02 23.85
C PRO A 173 -5.91 29.48 25.31
N GLN A 174 -5.15 30.56 25.59
CA GLN A 174 -5.28 31.30 26.85
C GLN A 174 -6.77 31.56 27.05
N GLN A 175 -7.33 31.02 28.14
CA GLN A 175 -8.69 31.35 28.53
C GLN A 175 -8.76 32.88 28.57
N PRO A 176 -9.70 33.53 27.84
CA PRO A 176 -9.86 34.96 27.97
C PRO A 176 -10.10 35.25 29.45
N GLU A 177 -9.28 36.15 29.99
CA GLU A 177 -9.39 36.71 31.32
C GLU A 177 -10.88 37.02 31.57
N PRO A 178 -11.47 36.59 32.72
CA PRO A 178 -12.89 36.75 32.93
C PRO A 178 -13.25 38.23 32.77
N GLU A 179 -13.99 38.55 31.71
CA GLU A 179 -14.40 39.92 31.43
C GLU A 179 -15.03 40.49 32.71
N PRO A 180 -14.57 41.66 33.20
CA PRO A 180 -15.16 42.26 34.38
C PRO A 180 -16.67 42.39 34.15
N PRO A 181 -17.52 42.09 35.16
CA PRO A 181 -18.96 42.02 34.96
C PRO A 181 -19.43 43.30 34.28
N SER A 182 -19.94 43.16 33.05
CA SER A 182 -20.37 44.30 32.26
C SER A 182 -21.44 45.02 33.08
N LYS A 183 -21.14 46.27 33.44
CA LYS A 183 -22.04 47.10 34.24
C LYS A 183 -23.29 47.29 33.39
N ARG A 184 -24.37 46.58 33.73
CA ARG A 184 -25.67 46.71 33.09
C ARG A 184 -26.03 48.19 33.02
N SER A 185 -26.19 48.68 31.80
CA SER A 185 -26.53 50.06 31.50
C SER A 185 -27.85 50.41 32.20
N TRP A 186 -27.86 51.53 32.92
CA TRP A 186 -29.03 52.10 33.60
C TRP A 186 -30.28 52.17 32.71
N TRP A 187 -30.10 52.30 31.39
CA TRP A 187 -31.17 52.31 30.39
C TRP A 187 -31.86 50.94 30.20
N GLN A 188 -31.18 49.81 30.41
CA GLN A 188 -31.79 48.46 30.33
C GLN A 188 -32.73 48.17 31.51
N ARG A 189 -32.58 48.88 32.64
CA ARG A 189 -33.49 48.78 33.78
C ARG A 189 -34.76 49.61 33.62
N LEU A 190 -34.73 50.67 32.81
CA LEU A 190 -35.87 51.57 32.60
C LEU A 190 -36.88 51.04 31.57
N TRP A 191 -36.50 50.06 30.74
CA TRP A 191 -37.41 49.49 29.72
C TRP A 191 -38.05 48.15 30.09
N ASN A 192 -37.60 47.48 31.15
CA ASN A 192 -38.14 46.17 31.56
C ASN A 192 -39.08 46.24 32.78
N GLY A 193 -39.53 47.44 33.15
CA GLY A 193 -40.47 47.70 34.25
C GLY A 193 -41.75 48.36 33.73
N GLY A 194 -42.55 47.61 32.98
CA GLY A 194 -43.83 48.05 32.45
C GLY A 194 -44.69 46.86 32.03
N ASP A 195 -45.25 46.17 33.02
CA ASP A 195 -46.61 45.61 33.11
C ASP A 195 -46.71 44.61 34.27
#